data_AF-A0A3M0IUI8-F1
#
_entry.id   AF-A0A3M0IUI8-F1
#
_cell.length_a   1.000
_cell.length_b   1.000
_cell.length_c   1.000
_cell.angle_alpha   90.00
_cell.angle_beta   90.00
_cell.angle_gamma   90.00
#
_symmetry.space_group_name_H-M   'P 1'
#
loop_
_entity.id
_entity.type
_entity.pdbx_description
1 polymer ?
#
loop_
_entity_poly.entity_id
_entity_poly.type
_entity_poly.pdbx_seq_one_letter_code
_entity_poly.pdbx_strand_id
1 'polypeptide(L)'
;MDWDEMRGNETDQHLPNSNSAIRQERTEDRSQGDGGFGSTGPSQVRWTAVLTKDRPETLCTVSMVGATPSEIHLRGLLDMGADVSILSLAAWPPQWPLTLAKTSIAGLGGTKQCYMSQNPVAITNPEGQTAIIWPHVTEIPQNLWGRDVLATWGVRLGTDF
;
A
#
# COMPACT_ATOMS: atom_id res chain seq x y z
N MET A 1 74.68 -17.44 8.05
CA MET A 1 73.71 -18.53 8.24
C MET A 1 72.58 -18.19 7.27
N ASP A 2 72.55 -18.58 6.01
CA ASP A 2 73.08 -19.74 5.27
C ASP A 2 72.84 -21.11 5.91
N TRP A 3 71.94 -21.83 5.24
CA TRP A 3 71.82 -23.28 5.07
C TRP A 3 70.93 -23.51 3.85
N ASP A 4 71.42 -23.08 2.68
CA ASP A 4 71.28 -23.80 1.42
C ASP A 4 70.04 -24.70 1.24
N GLU A 5 69.21 -24.32 0.29
CA GLU A 5 69.14 -25.07 -0.97
C GLU A 5 69.72 -26.50 -0.89
N MET A 6 68.87 -27.49 -0.63
CA MET A 6 69.15 -28.82 -1.14
C MET A 6 67.90 -29.49 -1.71
N ARG A 7 67.77 -29.25 -3.02
CA ARG A 7 67.39 -30.21 -4.07
C ARG A 7 65.91 -30.58 -4.08
N GLY A 8 65.17 -30.21 -5.12
CA GLY A 8 65.23 -30.86 -6.44
C GLY A 8 64.31 -32.07 -6.37
N ASN A 9 63.31 -32.30 -7.20
CA ASN A 9 63.18 -32.32 -8.66
C ASN A 9 61.71 -32.73 -8.92
N GLU A 10 60.99 -32.06 -9.81
CA GLU A 10 60.70 -32.53 -11.18
C GLU A 10 59.65 -33.67 -11.26
N THR A 11 58.64 -33.36 -12.10
CA THR A 11 57.80 -34.23 -12.94
C THR A 11 56.56 -34.95 -12.41
N ASP A 12 55.53 -34.76 -13.25
CA ASP A 12 54.45 -35.65 -13.67
C ASP A 12 53.25 -35.84 -12.73
N GLN A 13 52.14 -35.18 -13.07
CA GLN A 13 51.12 -35.67 -14.01
C GLN A 13 50.40 -36.91 -13.45
N HIS A 14 49.22 -36.71 -12.86
CA HIS A 14 48.00 -37.38 -13.31
C HIS A 14 46.77 -36.82 -12.58
N LEU A 15 45.86 -36.18 -13.32
CA LEU A 15 44.43 -36.34 -13.06
C LEU A 15 44.00 -37.63 -13.77
N PRO A 16 43.19 -38.47 -13.12
CA PRO A 16 41.86 -38.71 -13.67
C PRO A 16 40.80 -38.74 -12.55
N ASN A 17 39.73 -37.98 -12.67
CA ASN A 17 38.47 -38.37 -13.32
C ASN A 17 37.46 -38.97 -12.32
N SER A 18 36.48 -38.14 -11.99
CA SER A 18 35.04 -38.37 -11.81
C SER A 18 34.49 -39.62 -11.11
N ASN A 19 33.54 -39.29 -10.23
CA ASN A 19 32.34 -40.04 -9.83
C ASN A 19 32.51 -41.11 -8.74
N SER A 20 32.08 -40.80 -7.52
CA SER A 20 30.78 -41.28 -7.02
C SER A 20 30.51 -40.90 -5.56
N ALA A 21 29.23 -40.65 -5.29
CA ALA A 21 28.54 -40.82 -4.01
C ALA A 21 28.89 -39.88 -2.83
N ILE A 22 28.34 -38.65 -2.84
CA ILE A 22 28.00 -37.97 -1.59
C ILE A 22 26.70 -38.58 -1.07
N ARG A 23 26.82 -39.58 -0.19
CA ARG A 23 25.83 -39.79 0.87
C ARG A 23 26.10 -38.71 1.91
N GLN A 24 25.20 -37.75 2.06
CA GLN A 24 25.22 -36.87 3.22
C GLN A 24 23.98 -37.13 4.07
N GLU A 25 24.31 -37.41 5.32
CA GLU A 25 23.44 -37.80 6.39
C GLU A 25 22.51 -36.65 6.78
N ARG A 26 21.32 -37.05 7.21
CA ARG A 26 20.33 -36.21 7.85
C ARG A 26 20.90 -35.65 9.16
N THR A 27 21.20 -34.35 9.18
CA THR A 27 21.29 -33.56 10.40
C THR A 27 20.12 -32.58 10.40
N GLU A 28 19.17 -32.84 11.29
CA GLU A 28 18.07 -31.96 11.62
C GLU A 28 18.64 -30.78 12.43
N ASP A 29 18.87 -29.64 11.78
CA ASP A 29 19.00 -28.38 12.48
C ASP A 29 17.59 -27.77 12.64
N ARG A 30 17.05 -27.88 13.85
CA ARG A 30 15.81 -27.22 14.25
C ARG A 30 16.10 -25.72 14.41
N SER A 31 16.15 -25.01 13.29
CA SER A 31 16.00 -23.56 13.29
C SER A 31 14.54 -23.22 13.63
N GLN A 32 14.38 -22.84 14.89
CA GLN A 32 13.21 -22.24 15.48
C GLN A 32 12.74 -21.08 14.60
N GLY A 33 11.67 -21.30 13.83
CA GLY A 33 11.04 -20.28 13.03
C GLY A 33 10.48 -19.19 13.95
N ASP A 34 11.12 -18.03 13.96
CA ASP A 34 10.49 -16.81 14.43
C ASP A 34 9.31 -16.53 13.49
N GLY A 35 8.11 -16.87 13.98
CA GLY A 35 6.84 -16.60 13.33
C GLY A 35 6.53 -15.11 13.36
N GLY A 36 7.42 -14.32 12.76
CA GLY A 36 7.17 -12.94 12.45
C GLY A 36 6.04 -12.90 11.43
N PHE A 37 4.88 -12.40 11.84
CA PHE A 37 3.86 -11.86 10.94
C PHE A 37 4.38 -10.56 10.29
N GLY A 38 5.54 -10.64 9.64
CA GLY A 38 6.05 -9.60 8.76
C GLY A 38 5.35 -9.78 7.44
N SER A 39 4.28 -9.03 7.22
CA SER A 39 3.65 -8.92 5.90
C SER A 39 4.65 -8.24 4.95
N THR A 40 5.59 -8.98 4.38
CA THR A 40 6.55 -8.51 3.37
C THR A 40 5.91 -8.51 1.97
N GLY A 41 4.67 -8.02 1.90
CA GLY A 41 3.98 -7.69 0.67
C GLY A 41 3.71 -6.18 0.65
N PRO A 42 3.64 -5.53 -0.53
CA PRO A 42 3.22 -4.14 -0.59
C PRO A 42 1.88 -3.99 0.15
N SER A 43 1.72 -2.94 0.96
CA SER A 43 0.45 -2.65 1.64
C SER A 43 -0.66 -2.51 0.60
N GLN A 44 -1.49 -3.53 0.47
CA GLN A 44 -2.62 -3.54 -0.46
C GLN A 44 -3.84 -3.06 0.30
N VAL A 45 -4.40 -1.92 -0.13
CA VAL A 45 -5.72 -1.49 0.34
C VAL A 45 -6.76 -2.25 -0.47
N ARG A 46 -7.58 -3.04 0.22
CA ARG A 46 -8.58 -3.94 -0.39
C ARG A 46 -9.95 -3.27 -0.43
N TRP A 47 -10.54 -3.18 -1.63
CA TRP A 47 -11.87 -2.59 -1.82
C TRP A 47 -12.89 -3.67 -2.17
N THR A 48 -14.06 -3.63 -1.52
CA THR A 48 -15.23 -4.44 -1.92
C THR A 48 -16.42 -3.51 -2.09
N ALA A 49 -16.69 -3.10 -3.33
CA ALA A 49 -17.90 -2.34 -3.64
C ALA A 49 -19.08 -3.32 -3.74
N VAL A 50 -19.74 -3.60 -2.61
CA VAL A 50 -21.08 -4.19 -2.64
C VAL A 50 -22.03 -3.04 -2.99
N LEU A 51 -22.39 -2.92 -4.27
CA LEU A 51 -23.35 -1.95 -4.77
C LEU A 51 -24.78 -2.35 -4.32
N THR A 52 -25.13 -2.04 -3.07
CA THR A 52 -26.54 -2.00 -2.63
C THR A 52 -27.12 -0.61 -2.91
N LYS A 53 -28.36 -0.59 -3.41
CA LYS A 53 -29.11 0.58 -3.92
C LYS A 53 -29.29 1.75 -2.94
N ASP A 54 -28.94 1.60 -1.67
CA ASP A 54 -29.28 2.55 -0.59
C ASP A 54 -28.07 3.20 0.07
N ARG A 55 -26.88 3.17 -0.55
CA ARG A 55 -25.69 3.78 0.06
C ARG A 55 -25.80 5.31 -0.03
N PRO A 56 -25.85 6.04 1.09
CA PRO A 56 -25.99 7.49 1.06
C PRO A 56 -24.75 8.11 0.39
N GLU A 57 -25.00 8.94 -0.63
CA GLU A 57 -24.01 9.86 -1.17
C GLU A 57 -24.06 11.17 -0.40
N THR A 58 -22.88 11.70 -0.08
CA THR A 58 -22.74 13.00 0.58
C THR A 58 -21.92 13.93 -0.30
N LEU A 59 -22.44 15.13 -0.52
CA LEU A 59 -21.72 16.23 -1.16
C LEU A 59 -20.88 16.94 -0.10
N CYS A 60 -19.56 16.89 -0.24
CA CYS A 60 -18.63 17.49 0.70
C CYS A 60 -17.86 18.63 0.04
N THR A 61 -17.53 19.64 0.86
CA THR A 61 -16.54 20.66 0.49
C THR A 61 -15.16 20.11 0.80
N VAL A 62 -14.28 20.15 -0.18
CA VAL A 62 -12.92 19.63 -0.10
C VAL A 62 -11.98 20.80 -0.30
N SER A 63 -11.15 21.13 0.68
CA SER A 63 -10.29 22.31 0.65
C SER A 63 -8.83 21.99 0.96
N MET A 64 -7.94 22.78 0.38
CA MET A 64 -6.50 22.65 0.55
C MET A 64 -5.86 24.02 0.67
N VAL A 65 -5.11 24.22 1.75
CA VAL A 65 -4.48 25.50 2.07
C VAL A 65 -3.41 25.83 1.03
N GLY A 66 -3.42 27.08 0.54
CA GLY A 66 -2.45 27.56 -0.44
C GLY A 66 -2.64 27.03 -1.86
N ALA A 67 -3.76 26.34 -2.12
CA ALA A 67 -4.07 25.79 -3.43
C ALA A 67 -4.98 26.70 -4.26
N THR A 68 -4.94 26.51 -5.58
CA THR A 68 -5.82 27.18 -6.55
C THR A 68 -6.49 26.13 -7.46
N PRO A 69 -7.81 25.91 -7.37
CA PRO A 69 -8.75 26.52 -6.43
C PRO A 69 -8.46 26.12 -4.98
N SER A 70 -8.85 26.94 -4.02
CA SER A 70 -8.65 26.64 -2.58
C SER A 70 -9.65 25.59 -2.05
N GLU A 71 -10.77 25.43 -2.76
CA GLU A 71 -11.79 24.42 -2.46
C GLU A 71 -12.51 23.93 -3.72
N ILE A 72 -13.07 22.73 -3.63
CA ILE A 72 -13.94 22.10 -4.62
C ILE A 72 -15.08 21.37 -3.90
N HIS A 73 -16.08 20.92 -4.65
CA HIS A 73 -17.20 20.14 -4.12
C HIS A 73 -17.23 18.76 -4.75
N LEU A 74 -17.19 17.71 -3.93
CA LEU A 74 -17.17 16.33 -4.38
C LEU A 74 -18.35 15.55 -3.78
N ARG A 75 -19.07 14.80 -4.63
CA ARG A 75 -20.01 13.76 -4.17
C ARG A 75 -19.26 12.45 -3.99
N GLY A 76 -19.52 11.75 -2.88
CA GLY A 76 -18.92 10.46 -2.59
C GLY A 76 -19.84 9.57 -1.77
N LEU A 77 -19.64 8.25 -1.89
CA LEU A 77 -20.39 7.25 -1.13
C LEU A 77 -19.80 7.15 0.29
N LEU A 78 -20.65 7.05 1.30
CA LEU A 78 -20.21 6.67 2.65
C LEU A 78 -19.84 5.18 2.67
N ASP A 79 -18.56 4.87 2.87
CA ASP A 79 -18.02 3.51 2.84
C ASP A 79 -17.36 3.13 4.17
N MET A 80 -18.14 2.55 5.10
CA MET A 80 -17.59 2.01 6.35
C MET A 80 -16.68 0.78 6.15
N GLY A 81 -16.76 0.10 5.01
CA GLY A 81 -15.89 -1.03 4.67
C GLY A 81 -14.50 -0.61 4.20
N ALA A 82 -14.36 0.65 3.77
CA ALA A 82 -13.11 1.26 3.34
C ALA A 82 -12.32 1.83 4.53
N ASP A 83 -11.07 1.42 4.68
CA ASP A 83 -10.18 1.95 5.72
C ASP A 83 -9.81 3.42 5.47
N VAL A 84 -9.64 3.78 4.19
CA VAL A 84 -9.21 5.10 3.76
C VAL A 84 -10.17 5.66 2.72
N SER A 85 -10.24 6.99 2.62
CA SER A 85 -10.99 7.66 1.57
C SER A 85 -10.23 7.65 0.27
N ILE A 86 -10.96 7.50 -0.85
CA ILE A 86 -10.40 7.59 -2.20
C ILE A 86 -11.15 8.64 -2.99
N LEU A 87 -10.39 9.50 -3.66
CA LEU A 87 -10.92 10.49 -4.57
C LEU A 87 -10.66 10.09 -6.03
N SER A 88 -11.60 10.45 -6.88
CA SER A 88 -11.50 10.26 -8.32
C SER A 88 -10.43 11.19 -8.90
N LEU A 89 -9.50 10.60 -9.64
CA LEU A 89 -8.47 11.35 -10.36
C LEU A 89 -9.08 12.36 -11.34
N ALA A 90 -10.22 12.03 -11.96
CA ALA A 90 -10.92 12.93 -12.88
C ALA A 90 -11.53 14.17 -12.20
N ALA A 91 -11.82 14.07 -10.90
CA ALA A 91 -12.38 15.16 -10.11
C ALA A 91 -11.31 15.94 -9.31
N TRP A 92 -10.06 15.47 -9.31
CA TRP A 92 -8.97 16.09 -8.59
C TRP A 92 -8.43 17.31 -9.35
N PRO A 93 -8.24 18.49 -8.72
CA PRO A 93 -7.73 19.66 -9.42
C PRO A 93 -6.29 19.44 -9.90
N PRO A 94 -5.95 19.74 -11.16
CA PRO A 94 -4.59 19.51 -11.67
C PRO A 94 -3.49 20.28 -10.93
N GLN A 95 -3.84 21.40 -10.30
CA GLN A 95 -2.93 22.25 -9.52
C GLN A 95 -2.67 21.69 -8.13
N TRP A 96 -3.50 20.74 -7.67
CA TRP A 96 -3.34 20.12 -6.38
C TRP A 96 -2.26 19.04 -6.48
N PRO A 97 -1.12 19.17 -5.77
CA PRO A 97 0.03 18.33 -6.03
C PRO A 97 -0.21 16.89 -5.60
N LEU A 98 0.17 15.96 -6.49
CA LEU A 98 0.12 14.53 -6.27
C LEU A 98 1.53 13.92 -6.29
N THR A 99 1.73 12.85 -5.55
CA THR A 99 2.88 11.96 -5.69
C THR A 99 2.40 10.55 -6.02
N LEU A 100 3.24 9.78 -6.72
CA LEU A 100 2.94 8.39 -6.98
C LEU A 100 2.92 7.62 -5.65
N ALA A 101 1.81 6.95 -5.33
CA ALA A 101 1.74 6.12 -4.15
C ALA A 101 2.62 4.88 -4.35
N LYS A 102 3.34 4.47 -3.29
CA LYS A 102 4.11 3.21 -3.28
C LYS A 102 3.19 1.99 -3.29
N THR A 103 1.92 2.20 -2.97
CA THR A 103 0.88 1.18 -2.80
C THR A 103 -0.10 1.26 -3.97
N SER A 104 -0.34 0.13 -4.63
CA SER A 104 -1.44 0.03 -5.59
C SER A 104 -2.76 -0.23 -4.87
N ILE A 105 -3.85 0.24 -5.46
CA ILE A 105 -5.21 0.01 -4.98
C ILE A 105 -5.79 -1.16 -5.77
N ALA A 106 -6.18 -2.23 -5.06
CA ALA A 106 -6.71 -3.45 -5.66
C ALA A 106 -8.25 -3.52 -5.52
N GLY A 107 -8.96 -3.56 -6.64
CA GLY A 107 -10.43 -3.66 -6.68
C GLY A 107 -10.93 -4.68 -7.70
N LEU A 108 -12.25 -4.74 -7.90
CA LEU A 108 -12.91 -5.70 -8.79
C LEU A 108 -12.48 -5.60 -10.27
N GLY A 109 -11.83 -4.50 -10.66
CA GLY A 109 -11.29 -4.27 -12.01
C GLY A 109 -9.77 -4.42 -12.14
N GLY A 110 -9.09 -5.02 -11.14
CA GLY A 110 -7.63 -5.15 -11.11
C GLY A 110 -6.93 -4.07 -10.27
N THR A 111 -5.61 -3.98 -10.42
CA THR A 111 -4.79 -2.96 -9.74
C THR A 111 -4.74 -1.69 -10.56
N LYS A 112 -5.17 -0.58 -9.98
CA LYS A 112 -5.04 0.74 -10.60
C LYS A 112 -3.87 1.51 -10.02
N GLN A 113 -3.28 2.37 -10.84
CA GLN A 113 -2.28 3.32 -10.37
C GLN A 113 -2.92 4.26 -9.35
N CYS A 114 -2.22 4.46 -8.25
CA CYS A 114 -2.69 5.29 -7.15
C CYS A 114 -1.72 6.44 -6.92
N TYR A 115 -2.27 7.60 -6.66
CA TYR A 115 -1.54 8.78 -6.23
C TYR A 115 -1.94 9.12 -4.80
N MET A 116 -1.11 9.91 -4.13
CA MET A 116 -1.42 10.49 -2.82
C MET A 116 -1.24 12.00 -2.92
N SER A 117 -2.13 12.76 -2.28
CA SER A 117 -1.94 14.21 -2.13
C SER A 117 -0.60 14.51 -1.48
N GLN A 118 0.09 15.56 -1.92
CA GLN A 118 1.31 16.05 -1.25
C GLN A 118 1.02 17.00 -0.10
N ASN A 119 -0.23 17.43 0.06
CA ASN A 119 -0.67 18.26 1.17
C ASN A 119 -1.93 17.64 1.81
N PRO A 120 -2.16 17.88 3.12
CA PRO A 120 -3.38 17.44 3.75
C PRO A 120 -4.57 18.20 3.16
N VAL A 121 -5.70 17.50 3.09
CA VAL A 121 -6.96 18.00 2.56
C VAL A 121 -8.00 17.97 3.66
N ALA A 122 -8.74 19.07 3.82
CA ALA A 122 -9.90 19.14 4.68
C ALA A 122 -11.15 18.73 3.91
N ILE A 123 -11.93 17.80 4.46
CA ILE A 123 -13.20 17.33 3.91
C ILE A 123 -14.29 17.68 4.91
N THR A 124 -15.16 18.60 4.52
CA THR A 124 -16.25 19.11 5.34
C THR A 124 -17.58 18.60 4.79
N ASN A 125 -18.36 17.93 5.63
CA ASN A 125 -19.72 17.50 5.27
C ASN A 125 -20.72 18.67 5.35
N PRO A 126 -21.95 18.51 4.84
CA PRO A 126 -22.99 19.55 4.93
C PRO A 126 -23.32 19.99 6.36
N GLU A 127 -23.08 19.12 7.34
CA GLU A 127 -23.28 19.38 8.77
C GLU A 127 -22.14 20.22 9.40
N GLY A 128 -21.10 20.57 8.63
CA GLY A 128 -19.97 21.39 9.07
C GLY A 128 -18.88 20.63 9.82
N GLN A 129 -18.95 19.30 9.86
CA GLN A 129 -17.93 18.44 10.44
C GLN A 129 -16.78 18.25 9.45
N THR A 130 -15.54 18.43 9.91
CA THR A 130 -14.35 18.41 9.06
C THR A 130 -13.38 17.31 9.47
N ALA A 131 -12.94 16.51 8.50
CA ALA A 131 -11.82 15.58 8.62
C ALA A 131 -10.62 16.11 7.83
N ILE A 132 -9.41 16.03 8.40
CA ILE A 132 -8.16 16.37 7.70
C ILE A 132 -7.43 15.08 7.38
N ILE A 133 -7.26 14.77 6.10
CA ILE A 133 -6.65 13.51 5.65
C ILE A 133 -5.61 13.72 4.55
N TRP A 134 -4.86 12.66 4.27
CA TRP A 134 -3.99 12.54 3.10
C TRP A 134 -4.65 11.60 2.10
N PRO A 135 -5.54 12.11 1.22
CA PRO A 135 -6.36 11.24 0.40
C PRO A 135 -5.54 10.49 -0.64
N HIS A 136 -5.95 9.26 -0.91
CA HIS A 136 -5.53 8.53 -2.09
C HIS A 136 -6.37 9.00 -3.29
N VAL A 137 -5.74 9.13 -4.45
CA VAL A 137 -6.37 9.59 -5.69
C VAL A 137 -6.12 8.55 -6.77
N THR A 138 -7.17 8.02 -7.40
CA THR A 138 -7.03 7.02 -8.45
C THR A 138 -8.21 7.09 -9.43
N GLU A 139 -8.10 6.40 -10.56
CA GLU A 139 -9.12 6.35 -11.60
C GLU A 139 -10.33 5.51 -11.16
N ILE A 140 -11.20 6.10 -10.34
CA ILE A 140 -12.47 5.51 -9.91
C ILE A 140 -13.66 6.32 -10.42
N PRO A 141 -14.79 5.65 -10.71
CA PRO A 141 -15.99 6.32 -11.23
C PRO A 141 -16.68 7.19 -10.17
N GLN A 142 -16.49 6.92 -8.88
CA GLN A 142 -17.18 7.59 -7.77
C GLN A 142 -16.22 7.76 -6.59
N ASN A 143 -16.25 8.92 -5.92
CA ASN A 143 -15.46 9.14 -4.71
C ASN A 143 -16.00 8.28 -3.54
N LEU A 144 -15.12 7.94 -2.60
CA LEU A 144 -15.46 7.17 -1.41
C LEU A 144 -15.00 7.90 -0.16
N TRP A 145 -15.92 8.10 0.78
CA TRP A 145 -15.65 8.57 2.13
C TRP A 145 -15.46 7.34 3.02
N GLY A 146 -14.20 7.00 3.29
CA GLY A 146 -13.79 5.88 4.11
C GLY A 146 -13.81 6.19 5.61
N ARG A 147 -13.40 5.22 6.42
CA ARG A 147 -13.42 5.34 7.89
C ARG A 147 -12.54 6.46 8.44
N ASP A 148 -11.44 6.81 7.76
CA ASP A 148 -10.60 7.96 8.08
C ASP A 148 -11.38 9.29 8.15
N VAL A 149 -12.38 9.44 7.30
CA VAL A 149 -13.30 10.60 7.29
C VAL A 149 -14.51 10.34 8.19
N LEU A 150 -15.18 9.20 8.03
CA LEU A 150 -16.44 8.89 8.72
C LEU A 150 -16.29 8.84 10.25
N ALA A 151 -15.16 8.37 10.76
CA ALA A 151 -14.90 8.33 12.20
C ALA A 151 -14.86 9.74 12.80
N THR A 152 -14.33 10.72 12.06
CA THR A 152 -14.26 12.13 12.49
C THR A 152 -15.63 12.79 12.47
N TRP A 153 -16.50 12.42 11.52
CA TRP A 153 -17.89 12.87 11.45
C TRP A 153 -18.79 12.22 12.49
N GLY A 154 -18.28 11.31 13.33
CA GLY A 154 -19.07 10.62 14.33
C GLY A 154 -20.11 9.66 13.72
N VAL A 155 -19.94 9.29 12.45
CA VAL A 155 -20.80 8.32 11.78
C VAL A 155 -20.49 6.94 12.36
N ARG A 156 -21.36 6.46 13.24
CA ARG A 156 -21.31 5.13 13.83
C ARG A 156 -22.36 4.26 13.17
N LEU A 157 -22.02 2.98 12.95
CA LEU A 157 -23.03 1.97 12.62
C LEU A 157 -24.01 1.94 13.79
N GLY A 158 -25.25 2.36 13.56
CA GLY A 158 -26.31 2.25 14.55
C GLY A 158 -26.56 0.77 14.80
N THR A 159 -26.02 0.24 15.90
CA THR A 159 -26.49 -1.01 16.48
C THR A 159 -27.60 -0.66 17.45
N ASP A 160 -28.75 -0.23 16.91
CA ASP A 160 -29.99 -0.29 17.68
C ASP A 160 -30.53 -1.72 17.53
N PHE A 161 -30.30 -2.52 18.56
CA PHE A 161 -30.98 -3.80 18.80
C PHE A 161 -31.77 -3.70 20.10
#